data_AF-A0A1V2YKD6-F1
#
_entry.id   AF-A0A1V2YKD6-F1
#
_cell.length_a   1.000
_cell.length_b   1.000
_cell.length_c   1.000
_cell.angle_alpha   90.00
_cell.angle_beta   90.00
_cell.angle_gamma   90.00
#
_symmetry.space_group_name_H-M   'P 1'
#
loop_
_entity.id
_entity.type
_entity.pdbx_description
1 polymer ?
#
loop_
_entity_poly.entity_id
_entity_poly.type
_entity_poly.pdbx_seq_one_letter_code
_entity_poly.pdbx_strand_id
1 'polypeptide(L)'
;MLEFRNFVINPGYFSTQIITSDKSDTIEFELSEKFIPNNDLIAVALSTLCGTQYKNIYMDLLVSTEALEGIKKFTQANVTVKGENLSPPTYKNRTNNIILNFSGGFDSLAALCIMPDNTKLVSIDFGHWFIAEQKFFAKFAPYTVKTNFRQLKYDKASWTFKGIASILYSEHLGGGLNTFGTILEATPYNFISYQRINKTGIVQPFNLVGLTDVKFTHGLTEVGTAMVLSHYKPELINDSLQSLSKPGSEKRYRKQLLTSIVSKKFNKNIFIELTDKPISQVDFGTNFALDFLALYELKHVSLSEVNATVINIPQEVIALVNRLSLNFYEKLNTNFLDGVPKGYRAEFLAKLSCAKIYPYNEQDWQEYREVILLLSKYHENLAKIIQ
;
A
#
# COMPACT_ATOMS: atom_id res chain seq x y z
N MET A 1 -19.55 19.22 9.32
CA MET A 1 -20.51 18.62 8.36
C MET A 1 -19.82 18.59 7.01
N LEU A 2 -20.05 17.56 6.21
CA LEU A 2 -19.56 17.50 4.83
C LEU A 2 -20.71 17.07 3.91
N GLU A 3 -20.82 17.72 2.76
CA GLU A 3 -21.88 17.43 1.79
C GLU A 3 -21.28 17.21 0.41
N PHE A 4 -21.77 16.19 -0.29
CA PHE A 4 -21.52 15.97 -1.71
C PHE A 4 -22.79 16.36 -2.49
N ARG A 5 -22.71 17.39 -3.33
CA ARG A 5 -23.84 17.93 -4.10
C ARG A 5 -23.51 18.08 -5.57
N ASN A 6 -24.54 18.30 -6.38
CA ASN A 6 -24.41 18.69 -7.79
C ASN A 6 -23.60 17.65 -8.59
N PHE A 7 -23.98 16.39 -8.46
CA PHE A 7 -23.33 15.30 -9.19
C PHE A 7 -23.52 15.45 -10.70
N VAL A 8 -22.42 15.34 -11.44
CA VAL A 8 -22.41 15.16 -12.89
C VAL A 8 -21.85 13.77 -13.16
N ILE A 9 -22.63 12.89 -13.79
CA ILE A 9 -22.26 11.48 -14.02
C ILE A 9 -22.43 11.16 -15.51
N ASN A 10 -21.33 10.78 -16.17
CA ASN A 10 -21.25 10.44 -17.58
C ASN A 10 -20.44 9.14 -17.75
N PRO A 11 -20.54 8.44 -18.89
CA PRO A 11 -19.65 7.31 -19.17
C PRO A 11 -18.17 7.73 -19.11
N GLY A 12 -17.41 7.11 -18.22
CA GLY A 12 -15.98 7.40 -18.00
C GLY A 12 -15.69 8.65 -17.15
N TYR A 13 -16.69 9.33 -16.58
CA TYR A 13 -16.46 10.53 -15.79
C TYR A 13 -17.55 10.77 -14.75
N PHE A 14 -17.15 11.17 -13.54
CA PHE A 14 -18.08 11.84 -12.64
C PHE A 14 -17.41 12.95 -11.83
N SER A 15 -18.21 13.94 -11.42
CA SER A 15 -17.77 14.99 -10.49
C SER A 15 -18.87 15.31 -9.50
N THR A 16 -18.46 15.91 -8.37
CA THR A 16 -19.36 16.40 -7.33
C THR A 16 -18.74 17.60 -6.65
N GLN A 17 -19.59 18.52 -6.20
CA GLN A 17 -19.19 19.59 -5.29
C GLN A 17 -19.07 19.02 -3.88
N ILE A 18 -17.93 19.23 -3.22
CA ILE A 18 -17.76 19.01 -1.78
C ILE A 18 -17.97 20.35 -1.07
N ILE A 19 -18.90 20.37 -0.12
CA ILE A 19 -19.19 21.53 0.70
C ILE A 19 -18.87 21.20 2.16
N THR A 20 -17.97 21.97 2.76
CA THR A 20 -17.70 21.98 4.21
C THR A 20 -18.11 23.31 4.81
N SER A 21 -17.92 23.51 6.12
CA SER A 21 -18.22 24.79 6.78
C SER A 21 -17.32 25.94 6.31
N ASP A 22 -16.14 25.62 5.81
CA ASP A 22 -15.06 26.56 5.52
C ASP A 22 -14.79 26.73 4.01
N LYS A 23 -15.19 25.78 3.17
CA LYS A 23 -14.89 25.82 1.73
C LYS A 23 -15.88 25.02 0.89
N SER A 24 -15.85 25.29 -0.41
CA SER A 24 -16.57 24.56 -1.44
C SER A 24 -15.61 24.28 -2.59
N ASP A 25 -15.39 23.01 -2.89
CA ASP A 25 -14.50 22.55 -3.95
C ASP A 25 -15.25 21.64 -4.92
N THR A 26 -14.74 21.47 -6.14
CA THR A 26 -15.21 20.42 -7.06
C THR A 26 -14.17 19.31 -7.15
N ILE A 27 -14.60 18.08 -6.86
CA ILE A 27 -13.78 16.89 -7.08
C ILE A 27 -14.21 16.20 -8.38
N GLU A 28 -13.24 15.73 -9.13
CA GLU A 28 -13.46 15.10 -10.42
C GLU A 28 -12.80 13.71 -10.46
N PHE A 29 -13.43 12.79 -11.19
CA PHE A 29 -12.96 11.44 -11.42
C PHE A 29 -13.15 11.10 -12.89
N GLU A 30 -12.06 10.85 -13.58
CA GLU A 30 -12.02 10.41 -14.98
C GLU A 30 -11.50 8.97 -15.03
N LEU A 31 -12.31 8.06 -15.56
CA LEU A 31 -12.00 6.65 -15.71
C LEU A 31 -11.43 6.42 -17.12
N SER A 32 -10.38 5.60 -17.23
CA SER A 32 -9.81 5.22 -18.53
C SER A 32 -10.79 4.45 -19.42
N GLU A 33 -11.77 3.76 -18.83
CA GLU A 33 -12.83 3.05 -19.56
C GLU A 33 -14.16 3.81 -19.53
N LYS A 34 -14.91 3.75 -20.64
CA LYS A 34 -16.18 4.48 -20.82
C LYS A 34 -17.38 3.67 -20.30
N PHE A 35 -17.52 3.59 -18.98
CA PHE A 35 -18.74 3.07 -18.34
C PHE A 35 -19.18 3.99 -17.20
N ILE A 36 -20.41 3.81 -16.70
CA ILE A 36 -20.93 4.53 -15.53
C ILE A 36 -20.83 3.58 -14.33
N PRO A 37 -20.00 3.85 -13.32
CA PRO A 37 -19.99 3.06 -12.09
C PRO A 37 -21.36 3.14 -11.40
N ASN A 38 -21.78 2.05 -10.74
CA ASN A 38 -22.97 2.08 -9.89
C ASN A 38 -22.82 3.19 -8.83
N ASN A 39 -23.91 3.89 -8.51
CA ASN A 39 -23.94 4.93 -7.50
C ASN A 39 -23.41 4.48 -6.14
N ASP A 40 -23.63 3.22 -5.75
CA ASP A 40 -23.07 2.63 -4.55
C ASP A 40 -21.53 2.62 -4.58
N LEU A 41 -20.92 2.31 -5.74
CA LEU A 41 -19.46 2.37 -5.91
C LEU A 41 -18.95 3.80 -5.78
N ILE A 42 -19.67 4.77 -6.36
CA ILE A 42 -19.35 6.20 -6.25
C ILE A 42 -19.44 6.63 -4.78
N ALA A 43 -20.55 6.33 -4.10
CA ALA A 43 -20.77 6.68 -2.70
C ALA A 43 -19.71 6.06 -1.76
N VAL A 44 -19.41 4.77 -1.94
CA VAL A 44 -18.38 4.08 -1.16
C VAL A 44 -17.00 4.66 -1.44
N ALA A 45 -16.65 4.94 -2.70
CA ALA A 45 -15.40 5.59 -3.04
C ALA A 45 -15.27 6.96 -2.36
N LEU A 46 -16.31 7.79 -2.40
CA LEU A 46 -16.33 9.10 -1.73
C LEU A 46 -16.23 8.98 -0.21
N SER A 47 -16.84 7.96 0.40
CA SER A 47 -16.75 7.74 1.84
C SER A 47 -15.30 7.53 2.33
N THR A 48 -14.42 7.01 1.48
CA THR A 48 -13.00 6.84 1.82
C THR A 48 -12.27 8.18 2.02
N LEU A 49 -12.77 9.26 1.42
CA LEU A 49 -12.27 10.63 1.61
C LEU A 49 -12.78 11.25 2.93
N CYS A 50 -13.83 10.68 3.53
CA CYS A 50 -14.42 11.16 4.77
C CYS A 50 -13.79 10.52 6.01
N GLY A 51 -13.42 9.23 5.93
CA GLY A 51 -12.96 8.46 7.10
C GLY A 51 -13.91 8.63 8.29
N THR A 52 -13.35 8.80 9.50
CA THR A 52 -14.12 9.13 10.72
C THR A 52 -14.07 10.61 11.08
N GLN A 53 -13.66 11.48 10.15
CA GLN A 53 -13.39 12.89 10.44
C GLN A 53 -14.69 13.72 10.60
N TYR A 54 -15.78 13.31 9.97
CA TYR A 54 -17.01 14.08 9.89
C TYR A 54 -18.15 13.38 10.65
N LYS A 55 -18.91 14.15 11.46
CA LYS A 55 -20.07 13.63 12.21
C LYS A 55 -21.35 13.51 11.39
N ASN A 56 -21.48 14.36 10.37
CA ASN A 56 -22.65 14.41 9.49
C ASN A 56 -22.15 14.47 8.05
N ILE A 57 -22.64 13.55 7.22
CA ILE A 57 -22.32 13.43 5.80
C ILE A 57 -23.62 13.40 5.01
N TYR A 58 -23.75 14.27 4.01
CA TYR A 58 -24.85 14.22 3.04
C TYR A 58 -24.30 13.85 1.66
N MET A 59 -24.96 12.94 0.95
CA MET A 59 -24.65 12.60 -0.45
C MET A 59 -25.88 12.81 -1.33
N ASP A 60 -25.84 13.76 -2.25
CA ASP A 60 -26.92 14.01 -3.23
C ASP A 60 -26.96 12.96 -4.35
N LEU A 61 -26.93 11.69 -3.96
CA LEU A 61 -26.87 10.52 -4.83
C LEU A 61 -27.89 9.49 -4.34
N LEU A 62 -28.53 8.76 -5.27
CA LEU A 62 -29.36 7.60 -4.91
C LEU A 62 -28.42 6.44 -4.58
N VAL A 63 -28.46 5.96 -3.35
CA VAL A 63 -27.57 4.90 -2.82
C VAL A 63 -28.44 3.81 -2.22
N SER A 64 -28.04 2.54 -2.31
CA SER A 64 -28.78 1.42 -1.73
C SER A 64 -28.77 1.45 -0.20
N THR A 65 -29.73 0.77 0.44
CA THR A 65 -29.75 0.64 1.91
C THR A 65 -28.46 -0.01 2.43
N GLU A 66 -27.96 -1.03 1.72
CA GLU A 66 -26.77 -1.76 2.14
C GLU A 66 -25.53 -0.88 2.11
N ALA A 67 -25.33 -0.13 1.02
CA ALA A 67 -24.21 0.81 0.92
C ALA A 67 -24.34 1.95 1.95
N LEU A 68 -25.54 2.50 2.14
CA LEU A 68 -25.79 3.55 3.14
C LEU A 68 -25.41 3.10 4.56
N GLU A 69 -25.94 1.96 5.03
CA GLU A 69 -25.64 1.44 6.37
C GLU A 69 -24.17 1.05 6.51
N GLY A 70 -23.57 0.53 5.44
CA GLY A 70 -22.15 0.27 5.35
C GLY A 70 -21.29 1.52 5.54
N ILE A 71 -21.63 2.60 4.83
CA ILE A 71 -20.93 3.89 4.90
C ILE A 71 -21.11 4.50 6.30
N LYS A 72 -22.31 4.46 6.90
CA LYS A 72 -22.53 4.88 8.30
C LYS A 72 -21.62 4.13 9.27
N LYS A 73 -21.53 2.81 9.14
CA LYS A 73 -20.67 1.98 10.00
C LYS A 73 -19.19 2.31 9.84
N PHE A 74 -18.73 2.49 8.59
CA PHE A 74 -17.33 2.81 8.32
C PHE A 74 -16.94 4.20 8.83
N THR A 75 -17.78 5.20 8.53
CA THR A 75 -17.49 6.61 8.85
C THR A 75 -17.82 6.99 10.29
N GLN A 76 -18.63 6.17 10.99
CA GLN A 76 -19.19 6.50 12.30
C GLN A 76 -19.98 7.83 12.31
N ALA A 77 -20.49 8.21 11.14
CA ALA A 77 -21.22 9.45 10.93
C ALA A 77 -22.73 9.19 10.81
N ASN A 78 -23.52 10.24 11.04
CA ASN A 78 -24.88 10.29 10.53
C ASN A 78 -24.83 10.59 9.03
N VAL A 79 -25.25 9.62 8.21
CA VAL A 79 -25.19 9.71 6.74
C VAL A 79 -26.59 9.75 6.17
N THR A 80 -26.87 10.76 5.36
CA THR A 80 -28.12 10.93 4.62
C THR A 80 -27.86 11.01 3.12
N VAL A 81 -28.83 10.55 2.32
CA VAL A 81 -28.71 10.46 0.86
C VAL A 81 -29.92 11.10 0.17
N LYS A 82 -29.88 11.23 -1.16
CA LYS A 82 -30.97 11.81 -1.93
C LYS A 82 -32.18 10.87 -1.96
N GLY A 83 -33.35 11.40 -1.57
CA GLY A 83 -34.65 10.73 -1.75
C GLY A 83 -34.91 9.53 -0.82
N GLU A 84 -36.14 9.02 -0.89
CA GLU A 84 -36.62 7.86 -0.11
C GLU A 84 -36.48 6.52 -0.89
N ASN A 85 -36.33 6.58 -2.22
CA ASN A 85 -36.20 5.42 -3.11
C ASN A 85 -34.72 5.15 -3.42
N LEU A 86 -34.15 4.20 -2.67
CA LEU A 86 -32.75 3.80 -2.71
C LEU A 86 -32.44 3.04 -4.03
N SER A 87 -31.21 3.17 -4.55
CA SER A 87 -30.79 2.52 -5.80
C SER A 87 -30.69 0.98 -5.65
N PRO A 88 -30.71 0.22 -6.76
CA PRO A 88 -30.33 -1.19 -6.73
C PRO A 88 -28.91 -1.34 -6.17
N PRO A 89 -28.66 -2.34 -5.31
CA PRO A 89 -27.35 -2.54 -4.72
C PRO A 89 -26.30 -2.91 -5.78
N THR A 90 -25.04 -2.57 -5.52
CA THR A 90 -23.89 -3.08 -6.29
C THR A 90 -23.93 -4.61 -6.38
N TYR A 91 -23.66 -5.14 -7.58
CA TYR A 91 -23.42 -6.55 -7.78
C TYR A 91 -22.08 -6.98 -7.15
N LYS A 92 -22.16 -7.74 -6.06
CA LYS A 92 -20.98 -8.26 -5.36
C LYS A 92 -20.47 -9.50 -6.05
N ASN A 93 -19.52 -9.31 -6.95
CA ASN A 93 -18.89 -10.41 -7.66
C ASN A 93 -17.95 -11.17 -6.72
N ARG A 94 -18.39 -12.30 -6.15
CA ARG A 94 -17.56 -13.15 -5.27
C ARG A 94 -16.64 -14.07 -6.08
N THR A 95 -15.93 -13.50 -7.06
CA THR A 95 -14.98 -14.24 -7.89
C THR A 95 -13.62 -14.33 -7.18
N ASN A 96 -12.71 -15.13 -7.74
CA ASN A 96 -11.31 -15.13 -7.34
C ASN A 96 -10.47 -14.11 -8.15
N ASN A 97 -11.08 -13.24 -8.94
CA ASN A 97 -10.33 -12.24 -9.72
C ASN A 97 -9.72 -11.22 -8.76
N ILE A 98 -8.41 -11.01 -8.91
CA ILE A 98 -7.63 -10.13 -8.06
C ILE A 98 -7.40 -8.80 -8.75
N ILE A 99 -7.65 -7.71 -8.01
CA ILE A 99 -7.29 -6.35 -8.39
C ILE A 99 -6.07 -5.91 -7.56
N LEU A 100 -4.98 -5.57 -8.23
CA LEU A 100 -3.81 -4.94 -7.61
C LEU A 100 -3.91 -3.42 -7.77
N ASN A 101 -3.93 -2.70 -6.64
CA ASN A 101 -3.72 -1.26 -6.61
C ASN A 101 -2.25 -0.98 -6.92
N PHE A 102 -1.99 -0.71 -8.20
CA PHE A 102 -0.66 -0.66 -8.80
C PHE A 102 -0.22 0.80 -8.98
N SER A 103 0.82 1.20 -8.26
CA SER A 103 1.37 2.56 -8.38
C SER A 103 2.55 2.62 -9.37
N GLY A 104 3.08 1.47 -9.79
CA GLY A 104 4.37 1.41 -10.50
C GLY A 104 5.57 1.61 -9.58
N GLY A 105 5.35 1.88 -8.29
CA GLY A 105 6.41 1.84 -7.30
C GLY A 105 6.94 0.42 -7.11
N PHE A 106 8.19 0.35 -6.65
CA PHE A 106 8.97 -0.86 -6.39
C PHE A 106 8.17 -1.99 -5.75
N ASP A 107 7.46 -1.71 -4.65
CA ASP A 107 6.78 -2.75 -3.87
C ASP A 107 5.53 -3.29 -4.60
N SER A 108 4.81 -2.42 -5.33
CA SER A 108 3.69 -2.85 -6.18
C SER A 108 4.14 -3.61 -7.43
N LEU A 109 5.33 -3.31 -7.95
CA LEU A 109 5.95 -4.07 -9.04
C LEU A 109 6.40 -5.44 -8.56
N ALA A 110 6.95 -5.53 -7.35
CA ALA A 110 7.30 -6.81 -6.73
C ALA A 110 6.05 -7.66 -6.47
N ALA A 111 4.95 -7.03 -5.99
CA ALA A 111 3.66 -7.70 -5.84
C ALA A 111 3.19 -8.30 -7.17
N LEU A 112 3.23 -7.54 -8.27
CA LEU A 112 2.84 -8.01 -9.60
C LEU A 112 3.63 -9.26 -10.02
N CYS A 113 4.94 -9.33 -9.73
CA CYS A 113 5.78 -10.46 -10.12
C CYS A 113 5.42 -11.78 -9.40
N ILE A 114 4.88 -11.71 -8.18
CA ILE A 114 4.58 -12.89 -7.35
C ILE A 114 3.09 -13.24 -7.32
N MET A 115 2.25 -12.41 -7.93
CA MET A 115 0.82 -12.63 -8.07
C MET A 115 0.48 -13.46 -9.32
N PRO A 116 -0.73 -14.04 -9.40
CA PRO A 116 -1.19 -14.76 -10.59
C PRO A 116 -1.24 -13.86 -11.84
N ASP A 117 -0.99 -14.45 -13.00
CA ASP A 117 -0.87 -13.71 -14.27
C ASP A 117 -2.17 -13.04 -14.73
N ASN A 118 -3.33 -13.50 -14.24
CA ASN A 118 -4.64 -12.92 -14.53
C ASN A 118 -5.01 -11.72 -13.63
N THR A 119 -4.08 -11.25 -12.78
CA THR A 119 -4.27 -10.08 -11.92
C THR A 119 -4.60 -8.84 -12.74
N LYS A 120 -5.66 -8.12 -12.38
CA LYS A 120 -6.05 -6.85 -12.98
C LYS A 120 -5.36 -5.70 -12.25
N LEU A 121 -4.83 -4.74 -13.00
CA LEU A 121 -4.12 -3.60 -12.43
C LEU A 121 -5.04 -2.38 -12.44
N VAL A 122 -5.16 -1.71 -11.30
CA VAL A 122 -5.82 -0.41 -11.21
C VAL A 122 -4.84 0.63 -10.66
N SER A 123 -4.94 1.87 -11.10
CA SER A 123 -4.10 2.97 -10.61
C SER A 123 -4.94 4.23 -10.39
N ILE A 124 -4.48 5.10 -9.48
CA ILE A 124 -5.04 6.44 -9.29
C ILE A 124 -4.02 7.46 -9.77
N ASP A 125 -4.43 8.28 -10.75
CA ASP A 125 -3.65 9.41 -11.23
C ASP A 125 -4.09 10.69 -10.51
N PHE A 126 -3.23 11.23 -9.64
CA PHE A 126 -3.51 12.48 -8.93
C PHE A 126 -3.13 13.75 -9.72
N GLY A 127 -2.72 13.60 -10.98
CA GLY A 127 -2.31 14.67 -11.88
C GLY A 127 -0.88 15.17 -11.67
N HIS A 128 -0.66 16.46 -11.94
CA HIS A 128 0.62 17.13 -12.22
C HIS A 128 1.84 16.75 -11.36
N TRP A 129 1.66 16.36 -10.10
CA TRP A 129 2.77 16.04 -9.20
C TRP A 129 3.36 14.64 -9.42
N PHE A 130 2.70 13.77 -10.22
CA PHE A 130 3.01 12.34 -10.35
C PHE A 130 3.29 11.92 -11.81
N ILE A 131 3.70 12.85 -12.69
CA ILE A 131 3.94 12.56 -14.12
C ILE A 131 4.98 11.46 -14.34
N ALA A 132 6.04 11.40 -13.52
CA ALA A 132 7.07 10.37 -13.63
C ALA A 132 6.52 8.97 -13.28
N GLU A 133 5.74 8.89 -12.19
CA GLU A 133 5.04 7.66 -11.77
C GLU A 133 4.04 7.22 -12.84
N GLN A 134 3.27 8.17 -13.40
CA GLN A 134 2.33 7.92 -14.50
C GLN A 134 2.98 7.33 -15.74
N LYS A 135 4.07 7.94 -16.23
CA LYS A 135 4.81 7.44 -17.39
C LYS A 135 5.31 6.00 -17.18
N PHE A 136 5.70 5.66 -15.96
CA PHE A 136 6.17 4.32 -15.65
C PHE A 136 5.02 3.32 -15.56
N PHE A 137 3.98 3.57 -14.75
CA PHE A 137 2.90 2.60 -14.60
C PHE A 137 2.08 2.43 -15.88
N ALA A 138 2.02 3.44 -16.76
CA ALA A 138 1.33 3.35 -18.05
C ALA A 138 1.89 2.23 -18.95
N LYS A 139 3.16 1.83 -18.77
CA LYS A 139 3.78 0.68 -19.47
C LYS A 139 3.06 -0.65 -19.18
N PHE A 140 2.29 -0.72 -18.09
CA PHE A 140 1.56 -1.91 -17.65
C PHE A 140 0.05 -1.84 -17.98
N ALA A 141 -0.39 -0.77 -18.65
CA ALA A 141 -1.79 -0.54 -19.03
C ALA A 141 -2.81 -0.78 -17.89
N PRO A 142 -2.66 -0.15 -16.71
CA PRO A 142 -3.66 -0.29 -15.64
C PRO A 142 -4.94 0.48 -15.97
N TYR A 143 -6.06 -0.03 -15.47
CA TYR A 143 -7.31 0.72 -15.40
C TYR A 143 -7.13 1.91 -14.47
N THR A 144 -7.19 3.12 -15.03
CA THR A 144 -6.79 4.33 -14.30
C THR A 144 -8.01 5.14 -13.90
N VAL A 145 -7.94 5.74 -12.70
CA VAL A 145 -8.85 6.80 -12.23
C VAL A 145 -8.04 8.07 -12.02
N LYS A 146 -8.23 9.07 -12.87
CA LYS A 146 -7.62 10.39 -12.71
C LYS A 146 -8.49 11.29 -11.84
N THR A 147 -7.89 12.01 -10.91
CA THR A 147 -8.63 12.82 -9.92
C THR A 147 -7.79 13.95 -9.34
N ASN A 148 -8.46 14.96 -8.75
CA ASN A 148 -7.85 16.15 -8.16
C ASN A 148 -7.93 16.18 -6.61
N PHE A 149 -8.56 15.20 -5.95
CA PHE A 149 -8.88 15.32 -4.51
C PHE A 149 -7.67 15.48 -3.58
N ARG A 150 -6.48 14.98 -3.97
CA ARG A 150 -5.23 15.17 -3.20
C ARG A 150 -4.74 16.61 -3.26
N GLN A 151 -4.89 17.26 -4.42
CA GLN A 151 -4.54 18.68 -4.58
C GLN A 151 -5.40 19.54 -3.64
N LEU A 152 -6.66 19.11 -3.44
CA LEU A 152 -7.64 19.72 -2.55
C LEU A 152 -7.54 19.26 -1.08
N LYS A 153 -6.58 18.36 -0.76
CA LYS A 153 -6.26 17.86 0.58
C LYS A 153 -7.34 16.98 1.24
N TYR A 154 -8.14 16.27 0.45
CA TYR A 154 -9.16 15.32 0.94
C TYR A 154 -8.63 13.90 1.19
N ASP A 155 -7.32 13.68 1.10
CA ASP A 155 -6.64 12.40 1.29
C ASP A 155 -6.16 12.15 2.72
N LYS A 156 -6.62 12.94 3.68
CA LYS A 156 -6.12 12.90 5.06
C LYS A 156 -6.94 12.02 6.00
N ALA A 157 -8.20 11.74 5.66
CA ALA A 157 -9.14 11.14 6.60
C ALA A 157 -9.00 9.62 6.76
N SER A 158 -8.61 8.90 5.71
CA SER A 158 -8.46 7.45 5.75
C SER A 158 -7.53 6.94 4.65
N TRP A 159 -6.62 6.02 4.97
CA TRP A 159 -5.74 5.42 3.96
C TRP A 159 -6.48 4.68 2.83
N THR A 160 -7.74 4.30 3.07
CA THR A 160 -8.57 3.54 2.12
C THR A 160 -8.85 4.29 0.81
N PHE A 161 -8.62 5.62 0.76
CA PHE A 161 -8.69 6.39 -0.50
C PHE A 161 -7.75 5.82 -1.58
N LYS A 162 -6.65 5.18 -1.18
CA LYS A 162 -5.71 4.54 -2.12
C LYS A 162 -6.34 3.42 -2.94
N GLY A 163 -7.46 2.86 -2.48
CA GLY A 163 -8.21 1.81 -3.16
C GLY A 163 -9.43 2.29 -3.93
N ILE A 164 -9.62 3.60 -4.14
CA ILE A 164 -10.76 4.15 -4.89
C ILE A 164 -10.88 3.52 -6.29
N ALA A 165 -9.76 3.33 -6.99
CA ALA A 165 -9.79 2.70 -8.31
C ALA A 165 -10.30 1.25 -8.24
N SER A 166 -9.88 0.47 -7.24
CA SER A 166 -10.42 -0.88 -7.01
C SER A 166 -11.92 -0.86 -6.76
N ILE A 167 -12.40 0.09 -5.96
CA ILE A 167 -13.84 0.24 -5.66
C ILE A 167 -14.61 0.54 -6.96
N LEU A 168 -14.22 1.58 -7.71
CA LEU A 168 -14.93 2.04 -8.90
C LEU A 168 -14.92 1.02 -10.04
N TYR A 169 -13.84 0.24 -10.18
CA TYR A 169 -13.70 -0.80 -11.20
C TYR A 169 -14.13 -2.20 -10.74
N SER A 170 -14.55 -2.38 -9.48
CA SER A 170 -14.84 -3.70 -8.91
C SER A 170 -15.83 -4.52 -9.73
N GLU A 171 -16.99 -3.94 -10.09
CA GLU A 171 -17.98 -4.60 -10.95
C GLU A 171 -17.47 -4.83 -12.37
N HIS A 172 -16.87 -3.80 -12.98
CA HIS A 172 -16.39 -3.83 -14.36
C HIS A 172 -15.33 -4.92 -14.59
N LEU A 173 -14.44 -5.11 -13.62
CA LEU A 173 -13.39 -6.14 -13.65
C LEU A 173 -13.85 -7.48 -13.09
N GLY A 174 -15.08 -7.54 -12.56
CA GLY A 174 -15.60 -8.66 -11.81
C GLY A 174 -14.67 -9.09 -10.67
N GLY A 175 -14.09 -8.13 -9.95
CA GLY A 175 -13.15 -8.38 -8.86
C GLY A 175 -13.85 -8.87 -7.59
N GLY A 176 -13.27 -9.89 -6.95
CA GLY A 176 -13.68 -10.34 -5.61
C GLY A 176 -12.56 -10.18 -4.57
N LEU A 177 -11.33 -9.97 -5.02
CA LEU A 177 -10.15 -9.78 -4.19
C LEU A 177 -9.46 -8.46 -4.57
N ASN A 178 -8.91 -7.75 -3.60
CA ASN A 178 -8.07 -6.58 -3.82
C ASN A 178 -6.80 -6.66 -2.98
N THR A 179 -5.72 -6.05 -3.46
CA THR A 179 -4.45 -6.01 -2.73
C THR A 179 -3.63 -4.77 -3.08
N PHE A 180 -2.57 -4.56 -2.30
CA PHE A 180 -1.60 -3.49 -2.42
C PHE A 180 -0.20 -4.07 -2.30
N GLY A 181 0.81 -3.35 -2.81
CA GLY A 181 2.23 -3.64 -2.54
C GLY A 181 2.66 -3.26 -1.13
N THR A 182 1.85 -3.57 -0.11
CA THR A 182 2.18 -3.28 1.30
C THR A 182 3.17 -4.33 1.81
N ILE A 183 4.29 -3.87 2.37
CA ILE A 183 5.37 -4.70 2.91
C ILE A 183 5.33 -4.77 4.45
N LEU A 184 6.16 -5.61 5.05
CA LEU A 184 6.17 -5.90 6.48
C LEU A 184 6.31 -4.64 7.34
N GLU A 185 7.32 -3.82 7.08
CA GLU A 185 7.66 -2.60 7.80
C GLU A 185 6.77 -1.39 7.47
N ALA A 186 5.79 -1.54 6.57
CA ALA A 186 4.88 -0.44 6.21
C ALA A 186 4.09 0.11 7.41
N THR A 187 3.95 -0.68 8.48
CA THR A 187 3.38 -0.22 9.74
C THR A 187 3.91 -1.03 10.93
N PRO A 188 4.16 -0.41 12.10
CA PRO A 188 4.51 -1.13 13.33
C PRO A 188 3.48 -2.20 13.70
N TYR A 189 2.22 -2.02 13.29
CA TYR A 189 1.15 -2.98 13.60
C TYR A 189 1.35 -4.37 12.97
N ASN A 190 2.20 -4.47 11.94
CA ASN A 190 2.53 -5.74 11.30
C ASN A 190 3.48 -6.61 12.13
N PHE A 191 4.07 -6.07 13.20
CA PHE A 191 5.01 -6.78 14.09
C PHE A 191 4.31 -7.31 15.34
N ILE A 192 2.98 -7.16 15.41
CA ILE A 192 2.15 -7.60 16.52
C ILE A 192 1.75 -9.07 16.31
N SER A 193 1.35 -9.75 17.40
CA SER A 193 0.93 -11.16 17.40
C SER A 193 0.06 -11.57 16.21
N TYR A 194 0.34 -12.79 15.71
CA TYR A 194 -0.36 -13.47 14.61
C TYR A 194 -1.89 -13.32 14.65
N GLN A 195 -2.47 -13.40 15.85
CA GLN A 195 -3.91 -13.32 16.07
C GLN A 195 -4.50 -11.96 15.69
N ARG A 196 -3.74 -10.86 15.79
CA ARG A 196 -4.21 -9.53 15.38
C ARG A 196 -3.99 -9.28 13.88
N ILE A 197 -2.88 -9.77 13.33
CA ILE A 197 -2.56 -9.67 11.89
C ILE A 197 -3.66 -10.32 11.03
N ASN A 198 -4.22 -11.45 11.49
CA ASN A 198 -5.23 -12.21 10.73
C ASN A 198 -6.69 -11.86 11.07
N LYS A 199 -6.95 -11.17 12.20
CA LYS A 199 -8.32 -10.73 12.55
C LYS A 199 -8.82 -9.52 11.75
N THR A 200 -7.94 -8.81 11.03
CA THR A 200 -8.25 -7.53 10.36
C THR A 200 -8.64 -7.63 8.89
N GLY A 201 -8.96 -8.83 8.37
CA GLY A 201 -9.25 -9.04 6.94
C GLY A 201 -10.46 -8.29 6.36
N ILE A 202 -11.25 -7.60 7.19
CA ILE A 202 -12.40 -6.81 6.75
C ILE A 202 -12.04 -5.32 6.79
N VAL A 203 -11.53 -4.82 5.67
CA VAL A 203 -11.43 -3.37 5.44
C VAL A 203 -12.77 -2.89 4.87
N GLN A 204 -13.53 -2.14 5.67
CA GLN A 204 -14.97 -1.91 5.41
C GLN A 204 -15.26 -1.39 4.00
N PRO A 205 -14.65 -0.30 3.47
CA PRO A 205 -14.98 0.20 2.15
C PRO A 205 -14.84 -0.85 1.03
N PHE A 206 -13.82 -1.69 1.09
CA PHE A 206 -13.61 -2.75 0.10
C PHE A 206 -14.66 -3.87 0.25
N ASN A 207 -14.93 -4.29 1.49
CA ASN A 207 -15.92 -5.33 1.76
C ASN A 207 -17.35 -4.90 1.37
N LEU A 208 -17.67 -3.61 1.47
CA LEU A 208 -18.98 -3.07 1.06
C LEU A 208 -19.26 -3.30 -0.42
N VAL A 209 -18.23 -3.28 -1.26
CA VAL A 209 -18.34 -3.52 -2.71
C VAL A 209 -17.95 -4.95 -3.11
N GLY A 210 -17.87 -5.87 -2.14
CA GLY A 210 -17.59 -7.29 -2.37
C GLY A 210 -16.11 -7.63 -2.56
N LEU A 211 -15.20 -6.70 -2.29
CA LEU A 211 -13.75 -6.95 -2.37
C LEU A 211 -13.19 -7.39 -1.01
N THR A 212 -12.50 -8.52 -1.00
CA THR A 212 -11.70 -8.96 0.17
C THR A 212 -10.26 -8.48 0.03
N ASP A 213 -9.70 -7.88 1.09
CA ASP A 213 -8.29 -7.47 1.11
C ASP A 213 -7.37 -8.68 1.35
N VAL A 214 -6.42 -8.90 0.44
CA VAL A 214 -5.46 -10.02 0.49
C VAL A 214 -4.02 -9.51 0.56
N LYS A 215 -3.10 -10.33 1.07
CA LYS A 215 -1.78 -9.88 1.54
C LYS A 215 -0.60 -10.61 0.89
N PHE A 216 -0.37 -10.40 -0.41
CA PHE A 216 0.74 -11.06 -1.12
C PHE A 216 2.14 -10.61 -0.66
N THR A 217 2.34 -9.33 -0.38
CA THR A 217 3.67 -8.78 -0.03
C THR A 217 3.87 -8.48 1.45
N HIS A 218 2.84 -8.55 2.29
CA HIS A 218 2.94 -8.09 3.69
C HIS A 218 3.93 -8.90 4.54
N GLY A 219 4.21 -10.15 4.16
CA GLY A 219 5.21 -10.97 4.82
C GLY A 219 6.63 -10.72 4.35
N LEU A 220 6.85 -9.84 3.37
CA LEU A 220 8.16 -9.51 2.80
C LEU A 220 8.60 -8.14 3.31
N THR A 221 9.90 -8.00 3.56
CA THR A 221 10.50 -6.67 3.76
C THR A 221 10.78 -5.99 2.42
N GLU A 222 11.20 -4.73 2.44
CA GLU A 222 11.70 -4.05 1.25
C GLU A 222 12.90 -4.81 0.62
N VAL A 223 13.75 -5.45 1.43
CA VAL A 223 14.81 -6.35 0.93
C VAL A 223 14.23 -7.52 0.14
N GLY A 224 13.17 -8.15 0.68
CA GLY A 224 12.44 -9.21 0.00
C GLY A 224 11.87 -8.75 -1.34
N THR A 225 11.27 -7.55 -1.41
CA THR A 225 10.77 -7.00 -2.68
C THR A 225 11.90 -6.70 -3.67
N ALA A 226 13.07 -6.24 -3.21
CA ALA A 226 14.25 -6.05 -4.05
C ALA A 226 14.77 -7.37 -4.61
N MET A 227 14.75 -8.44 -3.82
CA MET A 227 15.10 -9.79 -4.29
C MET A 227 14.13 -10.29 -5.36
N VAL A 228 12.83 -10.09 -5.18
CA VAL A 228 11.80 -10.43 -6.18
C VAL A 228 12.09 -9.70 -7.50
N LEU A 229 12.25 -8.37 -7.48
CA LEU A 229 12.49 -7.60 -8.70
C LEU A 229 13.81 -7.96 -9.37
N SER A 230 14.87 -8.16 -8.57
CA SER A 230 16.19 -8.56 -9.08
C SER A 230 16.17 -9.92 -9.78
N HIS A 231 15.18 -10.76 -9.47
CA HIS A 231 14.96 -12.04 -10.14
C HIS A 231 14.09 -11.88 -11.39
N TYR A 232 12.90 -11.30 -11.25
CA TYR A 232 11.87 -11.34 -12.29
C TYR A 232 11.92 -10.22 -13.31
N LYS A 233 12.33 -9.02 -12.89
CA LYS A 233 12.28 -7.78 -13.67
C LYS A 233 13.49 -6.87 -13.41
N PRO A 234 14.74 -7.38 -13.48
CA PRO A 234 15.93 -6.58 -13.21
C PRO A 234 16.03 -5.35 -14.14
N GLU A 235 15.51 -5.45 -15.36
CA GLU A 235 15.48 -4.39 -16.36
C GLU A 235 14.56 -3.21 -16.00
N LEU A 236 13.58 -3.42 -15.10
CA LEU A 236 12.61 -2.40 -14.70
C LEU A 236 12.99 -1.68 -13.39
N ILE A 237 14.03 -2.15 -12.70
CA ILE A 237 14.44 -1.63 -11.40
C ILE A 237 14.82 -0.15 -11.49
N ASN A 238 15.69 0.22 -12.44
CA ASN A 238 16.14 1.62 -12.56
C ASN A 238 14.97 2.57 -12.84
N ASP A 239 14.12 2.21 -13.81
CA ASP A 239 12.95 2.98 -14.18
C ASP A 239 11.96 3.13 -13.01
N SER A 240 11.72 2.05 -12.26
CA SER A 240 10.86 2.08 -11.07
C SER A 240 11.45 2.96 -9.97
N LEU A 241 12.77 2.89 -9.75
CA LEU A 241 13.45 3.76 -8.79
C LEU A 241 13.33 5.23 -9.19
N GLN A 242 13.53 5.57 -10.46
CA GLN A 242 13.37 6.94 -10.96
C GLN A 242 11.92 7.45 -10.85
N SER A 243 10.92 6.57 -10.98
CA SER A 243 9.51 6.96 -10.93
C SER A 243 8.99 7.17 -9.50
N LEU A 244 9.65 6.59 -8.49
CA LEU A 244 9.18 6.54 -7.10
C LEU A 244 9.18 7.88 -6.36
N SER A 245 10.23 8.67 -6.54
CA SER A 245 10.41 9.96 -5.86
C SER A 245 11.56 10.75 -6.50
N LYS A 246 11.60 12.05 -6.21
CA LYS A 246 12.63 12.96 -6.73
C LYS A 246 14.04 12.50 -6.30
N PRO A 247 15.08 12.71 -7.12
CA PRO A 247 16.46 12.59 -6.69
C PRO A 247 16.73 13.35 -5.39
N GLY A 248 17.57 12.79 -4.52
CA GLY A 248 17.89 13.36 -3.20
C GLY A 248 16.78 13.18 -2.14
N SER A 249 15.76 12.36 -2.40
CA SER A 249 14.80 11.97 -1.37
C SER A 249 15.28 10.74 -0.59
N GLU A 250 14.97 10.69 0.71
CA GLU A 250 15.27 9.52 1.56
C GLU A 250 14.75 8.22 0.92
N LYS A 251 13.48 8.21 0.52
CA LYS A 251 12.83 7.05 -0.11
C LYS A 251 13.57 6.54 -1.35
N ARG A 252 14.09 7.44 -2.21
CA ARG A 252 14.85 7.05 -3.42
C ARG A 252 16.20 6.47 -3.04
N TYR A 253 16.88 7.10 -2.08
CA TYR A 253 18.21 6.70 -1.63
C TYR A 253 18.18 5.34 -0.92
N ARG A 254 17.25 5.13 0.02
CA ARG A 254 17.07 3.86 0.74
C ARG A 254 16.79 2.71 -0.22
N LYS A 255 15.83 2.86 -1.14
CA LYS A 255 15.53 1.82 -2.14
C LYS A 255 16.73 1.52 -3.04
N GLN A 256 17.50 2.54 -3.44
CA GLN A 256 18.76 2.33 -4.15
C GLN A 256 19.76 1.52 -3.33
N LEU A 257 19.99 1.91 -2.07
CA LEU A 257 20.96 1.27 -1.19
C LEU A 257 20.63 -0.21 -0.98
N LEU A 258 19.37 -0.51 -0.65
CA LEU A 258 18.90 -1.89 -0.49
C LEU A 258 19.02 -2.70 -1.78
N THR A 259 18.68 -2.10 -2.93
CA THR A 259 18.83 -2.76 -4.23
C THR A 259 20.31 -3.04 -4.55
N SER A 260 21.21 -2.11 -4.25
CA SER A 260 22.66 -2.30 -4.41
C SER A 260 23.20 -3.41 -3.52
N ILE A 261 22.74 -3.47 -2.26
CA ILE A 261 23.08 -4.55 -1.32
C ILE A 261 22.64 -5.91 -1.90
N VAL A 262 21.38 -6.02 -2.32
CA VAL A 262 20.83 -7.25 -2.92
C VAL A 262 21.60 -7.62 -4.20
N SER A 263 21.87 -6.64 -5.08
CA SER A 263 22.58 -6.87 -6.33
C SER A 263 23.98 -7.45 -6.08
N LYS A 264 24.71 -6.86 -5.14
CA LYS A 264 26.05 -7.33 -4.74
C LYS A 264 25.99 -8.71 -4.08
N LYS A 265 25.10 -8.90 -3.11
CA LYS A 265 25.00 -10.14 -2.32
C LYS A 265 24.61 -11.34 -3.18
N PHE A 266 23.73 -11.14 -4.17
CA PHE A 266 23.22 -12.21 -5.03
C PHE A 266 23.88 -12.26 -6.41
N ASN A 267 25.00 -11.54 -6.59
CA ASN A 267 25.78 -11.46 -7.84
C ASN A 267 24.89 -11.15 -9.06
N LYS A 268 24.04 -10.13 -8.94
CA LYS A 268 23.17 -9.64 -10.00
C LYS A 268 23.78 -8.38 -10.61
N ASN A 269 23.86 -8.37 -11.93
CA ASN A 269 24.27 -7.18 -12.68
C ASN A 269 23.03 -6.34 -13.00
N ILE A 270 22.70 -5.40 -12.12
CA ILE A 270 21.55 -4.50 -12.26
C ILE A 270 22.08 -3.09 -12.41
N PHE A 271 21.69 -2.42 -13.49
CA PHE A 271 21.98 -1.01 -13.65
C PHE A 271 21.11 -0.19 -12.70
N ILE A 272 21.74 0.69 -11.92
CA ILE A 272 21.06 1.61 -11.02
C ILE A 272 21.74 2.97 -11.16
N GLU A 273 21.00 3.96 -11.67
CA GLU A 273 21.45 5.34 -11.65
C GLU A 273 21.52 5.83 -10.20
N LEU A 274 22.68 6.36 -9.83
CA LEU A 274 22.95 6.86 -8.49
C LEU A 274 22.18 8.17 -8.25
N THR A 275 21.45 8.21 -7.15
CA THR A 275 20.91 9.47 -6.59
C THR A 275 21.88 10.09 -5.60
N ASP A 276 21.78 11.42 -5.45
CA ASP A 276 22.37 12.15 -4.33
C ASP A 276 21.86 11.64 -2.98
N LYS A 277 22.68 11.81 -1.94
CA LYS A 277 22.26 11.61 -0.55
C LYS A 277 21.14 12.58 -0.19
N PRO A 278 20.20 12.19 0.68
CA PRO A 278 19.13 13.09 1.06
C PRO A 278 19.63 14.26 1.91
N ILE A 279 18.94 15.41 1.79
CA ILE A 279 19.30 16.64 2.50
C ILE A 279 18.98 16.53 3.99
N SER A 280 17.85 15.88 4.32
CA SER A 280 17.39 15.70 5.69
C SER A 280 17.60 14.27 6.13
N GLN A 281 18.26 14.13 7.27
CA GLN A 281 18.38 12.87 8.01
C GLN A 281 17.31 12.78 9.09
N VAL A 282 17.05 11.57 9.55
CA VAL A 282 16.06 11.25 10.57
C VAL A 282 16.79 10.69 11.79
N ASP A 283 16.45 11.14 12.99
CA ASP A 283 17.00 10.57 14.23
C ASP A 283 16.48 9.15 14.45
N PHE A 284 17.37 8.25 14.86
CA PHE A 284 16.98 6.90 15.27
C PHE A 284 15.95 6.96 16.41
N GLY A 285 14.89 6.16 16.30
CA GLY A 285 13.76 6.14 17.23
C GLY A 285 12.57 6.98 16.78
N THR A 286 12.68 7.75 15.70
CA THR A 286 11.58 8.60 15.22
C THR A 286 10.74 7.97 14.10
N ASN A 287 11.34 7.07 13.30
CA ASN A 287 10.65 6.39 12.21
C ASN A 287 10.95 4.89 12.22
N PHE A 288 9.98 4.11 12.69
CA PHE A 288 10.10 2.66 12.85
C PHE A 288 10.55 1.94 11.59
N ALA A 289 10.00 2.28 10.41
CA ALA A 289 10.31 1.57 9.18
C ALA A 289 11.76 1.82 8.75
N LEU A 290 12.25 3.05 8.91
CA LEU A 290 13.64 3.41 8.61
C LEU A 290 14.59 2.74 9.60
N ASP A 291 14.29 2.82 10.89
CA ASP A 291 15.12 2.19 11.92
C ASP A 291 15.21 0.68 11.71
N PHE A 292 14.07 0.03 11.42
CA PHE A 292 14.03 -1.40 11.13
C PHE A 292 14.92 -1.76 9.93
N LEU A 293 14.88 -1.00 8.84
CA LEU A 293 15.72 -1.30 7.68
C LEU A 293 17.20 -0.91 7.87
N ALA A 294 17.48 0.12 8.67
CA ALA A 294 18.84 0.54 8.98
C ALA A 294 19.66 -0.59 9.62
N LEU A 295 19.05 -1.48 10.41
CA LEU A 295 19.75 -2.65 10.96
C LEU A 295 20.31 -3.57 9.85
N TYR A 296 19.54 -3.81 8.79
CA TYR A 296 19.99 -4.61 7.66
C TYR A 296 21.04 -3.87 6.83
N GLU A 297 20.87 -2.56 6.63
CA GLU A 297 21.87 -1.73 5.93
C GLU A 297 23.20 -1.73 6.68
N LEU A 298 23.20 -1.53 8.02
CA LEU A 298 24.40 -1.59 8.87
C LEU A 298 25.15 -2.91 8.78
N LYS A 299 24.45 -4.01 8.45
CA LYS A 299 25.07 -5.33 8.27
C LYS A 299 25.90 -5.44 6.99
N HIS A 300 25.56 -4.64 5.98
CA HIS A 300 26.03 -4.83 4.61
C HIS A 300 26.81 -3.64 4.05
N VAL A 301 26.64 -2.44 4.60
CA VAL A 301 27.30 -1.21 4.17
C VAL A 301 27.89 -0.46 5.36
N SER A 302 28.67 0.58 5.08
CA SER A 302 29.32 1.35 6.13
C SER A 302 28.32 2.18 6.95
N LEU A 303 28.63 2.46 8.22
CA LEU A 303 27.84 3.37 9.06
C LEU A 303 27.67 4.75 8.39
N SER A 304 28.66 5.20 7.61
CA SER A 304 28.61 6.44 6.83
C SER A 304 27.52 6.42 5.75
N GLU A 305 27.19 5.27 5.17
CA GLU A 305 26.14 5.14 4.16
C GLU A 305 24.77 5.13 4.82
N VAL A 306 24.62 4.40 5.93
CA VAL A 306 23.37 4.39 6.72
C VAL A 306 23.07 5.77 7.34
N ASN A 307 24.09 6.46 7.84
CA ASN A 307 23.96 7.82 8.36
C ASN A 307 23.55 8.84 7.30
N ALA A 308 23.50 8.49 6.02
CA ALA A 308 22.89 9.36 5.01
C ALA A 308 21.37 9.49 5.23
N THR A 309 20.70 8.51 5.83
CA THR A 309 19.25 8.51 6.06
C THR A 309 18.89 8.54 7.56
N VAL A 310 19.58 7.76 8.39
CA VAL A 310 19.28 7.61 9.82
C VAL A 310 20.50 7.95 10.67
N ILE A 311 20.41 8.95 11.54
CA ILE A 311 21.51 9.41 12.41
C ILE A 311 21.29 9.05 13.87
N ASN A 312 22.33 9.27 14.69
CA ASN A 312 22.29 9.04 16.14
C ASN A 312 21.96 7.60 16.53
N ILE A 313 22.38 6.63 15.71
CA ILE A 313 22.16 5.20 15.94
C ILE A 313 22.89 4.76 17.23
N PRO A 314 22.18 4.26 18.25
CA PRO A 314 22.78 3.83 19.51
C PRO A 314 23.80 2.70 19.35
N GLN A 315 24.84 2.69 20.19
CA GLN A 315 25.88 1.65 20.16
C GLN A 315 25.32 0.24 20.41
N GLU A 316 24.26 0.11 21.23
CA GLU A 316 23.62 -1.19 21.44
C GLU A 316 22.96 -1.75 20.17
N VAL A 317 22.50 -0.89 19.25
CA VAL A 317 21.96 -1.30 17.95
C VAL A 317 23.08 -1.85 17.08
N ILE A 318 24.21 -1.13 17.00
CA ILE A 318 25.39 -1.55 16.24
C ILE A 318 25.93 -2.89 16.78
N ALA A 319 26.02 -3.02 18.10
CA ALA A 319 26.44 -4.26 18.76
C ALA A 319 25.51 -5.44 18.44
N LEU A 320 24.18 -5.20 18.40
CA LEU A 320 23.22 -6.23 18.01
C LEU A 320 23.42 -6.67 16.55
N VAL A 321 23.51 -5.73 15.61
CA VAL A 321 23.70 -6.01 14.18
C VAL A 321 24.97 -6.82 13.91
N ASN A 322 26.05 -6.53 14.63
CA ASN A 322 27.29 -7.27 14.51
C ASN A 322 27.15 -8.73 14.95
N ARG A 323 26.31 -9.00 15.96
CA ARG A 323 26.07 -10.35 16.50
C ARG A 323 25.11 -11.19 15.66
N LEU A 324 24.05 -10.59 15.10
CA LEU A 324 22.98 -11.32 14.40
C LEU A 324 23.31 -11.60 12.92
N SER A 325 22.64 -12.58 12.31
CA SER A 325 22.77 -12.81 10.85
C SER A 325 21.90 -11.87 10.02
N LEU A 326 20.73 -11.50 10.53
CA LEU A 326 19.67 -10.71 9.90
C LEU A 326 19.13 -11.31 8.60
N ASN A 327 19.27 -12.62 8.41
CA ASN A 327 18.78 -13.30 7.20
C ASN A 327 17.25 -13.31 7.09
N PHE A 328 16.53 -13.04 8.18
CA PHE A 328 15.07 -12.95 8.15
C PHE A 328 14.56 -11.80 7.26
N TYR A 329 15.34 -10.74 7.03
CA TYR A 329 14.96 -9.67 6.09
C TYR A 329 14.78 -10.18 4.66
N GLU A 330 15.48 -11.26 4.30
CA GLU A 330 15.51 -11.87 2.96
C GLU A 330 14.47 -12.98 2.78
N LYS A 331 13.61 -13.18 3.79
CA LYS A 331 12.72 -14.33 3.91
C LYS A 331 11.27 -13.91 4.11
N LEU A 332 10.38 -14.88 3.96
CA LEU A 332 8.95 -14.69 4.17
C LEU A 332 8.58 -14.88 5.64
N ASN A 333 8.05 -13.83 6.25
CA ASN A 333 7.38 -13.92 7.55
C ASN A 333 6.07 -14.71 7.39
N THR A 334 6.04 -15.93 7.92
CA THR A 334 4.92 -16.87 7.74
C THR A 334 3.64 -16.45 8.45
N ASN A 335 3.67 -15.44 9.33
CA ASN A 335 2.45 -14.94 9.97
C ASN A 335 1.44 -14.37 8.95
N PHE A 336 1.92 -13.96 7.78
CA PHE A 336 1.11 -13.37 6.72
C PHE A 336 0.67 -14.36 5.65
N LEU A 337 1.12 -15.62 5.71
CA LEU A 337 0.78 -16.63 4.70
C LEU A 337 -0.73 -16.88 4.64
N ASP A 338 -1.42 -16.74 5.77
CA ASP A 338 -2.88 -16.90 5.81
C ASP A 338 -3.65 -15.79 5.10
N GLY A 339 -3.04 -14.62 4.91
CA GLY A 339 -3.57 -13.52 4.11
C GLY A 339 -3.50 -13.75 2.60
N VAL A 340 -2.82 -14.81 2.13
CA VAL A 340 -2.84 -15.24 0.73
C VAL A 340 -3.96 -16.27 0.54
N PRO A 341 -4.86 -16.12 -0.46
CA PRO A 341 -5.96 -17.07 -0.66
C PRO A 341 -5.43 -18.47 -0.93
N LYS A 342 -6.07 -19.48 -0.34
CA LYS A 342 -5.62 -20.89 -0.37
C LYS A 342 -5.30 -21.38 -1.79
N GLY A 343 -6.13 -21.03 -2.77
CA GLY A 343 -5.94 -21.40 -4.18
C GLY A 343 -4.67 -20.84 -4.83
N TYR A 344 -4.10 -19.77 -4.31
CA TYR A 344 -2.90 -19.11 -4.85
C TYR A 344 -1.62 -19.36 -4.03
N ARG A 345 -1.72 -19.99 -2.85
CA ARG A 345 -0.57 -20.16 -1.93
C ARG A 345 0.57 -20.97 -2.55
N ALA A 346 0.26 -22.04 -3.29
CA ALA A 346 1.29 -22.89 -3.88
C ALA A 346 2.09 -22.14 -4.96
N GLU A 347 1.41 -21.46 -5.88
CA GLU A 347 2.04 -20.62 -6.91
C GLU A 347 2.84 -19.48 -6.29
N PHE A 348 2.28 -18.80 -5.28
CA PHE A 348 2.94 -17.74 -4.53
C PHE A 348 4.26 -18.21 -3.91
N LEU A 349 4.24 -19.33 -3.17
CA LEU A 349 5.44 -19.89 -2.55
C LEU A 349 6.46 -20.37 -3.58
N ALA A 350 6.01 -20.93 -4.71
CA ALA A 350 6.90 -21.31 -5.81
C ALA A 350 7.60 -20.08 -6.42
N LYS A 351 6.85 -19.01 -6.70
CA LYS A 351 7.39 -17.75 -7.22
C LYS A 351 8.40 -17.12 -6.25
N LEU A 352 8.15 -17.16 -4.94
CA LEU A 352 9.11 -16.71 -3.94
C LEU A 352 10.37 -17.58 -3.89
N SER A 353 10.22 -18.90 -3.96
CA SER A 353 11.35 -19.83 -3.95
C SER A 353 12.28 -19.61 -5.15
N CYS A 354 11.74 -19.30 -6.34
CA CYS A 354 12.56 -18.95 -7.52
C CYS A 354 13.41 -17.69 -7.27
N ALA A 355 12.88 -16.72 -6.53
CA ALA A 355 13.61 -15.54 -6.07
C ALA A 355 14.51 -15.80 -4.85
N LYS A 356 14.69 -17.07 -4.43
CA LYS A 356 15.44 -17.50 -3.24
C LYS A 356 14.90 -16.96 -1.91
N ILE A 357 13.60 -16.65 -1.87
CA ILE A 357 12.90 -16.21 -0.66
C ILE A 357 12.20 -17.43 -0.06
N TYR A 358 12.65 -17.83 1.13
CA TYR A 358 12.10 -18.98 1.85
C TYR A 358 11.34 -18.54 3.10
N PRO A 359 10.45 -19.37 3.66
CA PRO A 359 9.86 -19.13 4.98
C PRO A 359 10.90 -18.93 6.08
N TYR A 360 10.55 -18.16 7.11
CA TYR A 360 11.34 -18.08 8.34
C TYR A 360 11.56 -19.46 8.95
N ASN A 361 12.80 -19.76 9.33
CA ASN A 361 13.15 -20.87 10.20
C ASN A 361 13.20 -20.42 11.67
N GLU A 362 13.59 -21.31 12.57
CA GLU A 362 13.64 -21.02 14.01
C GLU A 362 14.63 -19.90 14.36
N GLN A 363 15.82 -19.89 13.76
CA GLN A 363 16.82 -18.83 13.95
C GLN A 363 16.28 -17.48 13.48
N ASP A 364 15.62 -17.44 12.33
CA ASP A 364 15.02 -16.20 11.80
C ASP A 364 13.98 -15.64 12.78
N TRP A 365 13.17 -16.50 13.40
CA TRP A 365 12.18 -16.10 14.41
C TRP A 365 12.80 -15.61 15.71
N GLN A 366 13.96 -16.14 16.10
CA GLN A 366 14.70 -15.67 17.28
C GLN A 366 15.26 -14.28 17.02
N GLU A 367 16.00 -14.10 15.92
CA GLU A 367 16.58 -12.81 15.55
C GLU A 367 15.52 -11.73 15.31
N TYR A 368 14.41 -12.07 14.63
CA TYR A 368 13.28 -11.18 14.43
C TYR A 368 12.73 -10.65 15.76
N ARG A 369 12.59 -11.52 16.77
CA ARG A 369 12.12 -11.13 18.11
C ARG A 369 13.14 -10.26 18.83
N GLU A 370 14.43 -10.56 18.75
CA GLU A 370 15.48 -9.73 19.33
C GLU A 370 15.49 -8.31 18.74
N VAL A 371 15.33 -8.20 17.42
CA VAL A 371 15.22 -6.90 16.73
C VAL A 371 13.98 -6.13 17.19
N ILE A 372 12.82 -6.78 17.25
CA ILE A 372 11.59 -6.13 17.73
C ILE A 372 11.74 -5.64 19.17
N LEU A 373 12.29 -6.48 20.07
CA LEU A 373 12.51 -6.12 21.46
C LEU A 373 13.45 -4.92 21.58
N LEU A 374 14.52 -4.87 20.80
CA LEU A 374 15.41 -3.71 20.76
C LEU A 374 14.67 -2.45 20.29
N LEU A 375 13.99 -2.51 19.14
CA LEU A 375 13.27 -1.36 18.57
C LEU A 375 12.16 -0.84 19.49
N SER A 376 11.54 -1.71 20.29
CA SER A 376 10.49 -1.30 21.22
C SER A 376 10.97 -0.36 22.32
N LYS A 377 12.28 -0.32 22.62
CA LYS A 377 12.85 0.67 23.55
C LYS A 377 12.75 2.10 23.03
N TYR A 378 12.68 2.24 21.70
CA TYR A 378 12.71 3.53 21.00
C TYR A 378 11.34 3.92 20.42
N HIS A 379 10.47 2.93 20.17
CA HIS A 379 9.16 3.15 19.55
C HIS A 379 8.03 2.82 20.52
N GLU A 380 7.44 3.83 21.15
CA GLU A 380 6.35 3.65 22.14
C GLU A 380 5.18 2.82 21.62
N ASN A 381 4.80 3.01 20.35
CA ASN A 381 3.71 2.27 19.73
C ASN A 381 4.01 0.78 19.67
N LEU A 382 5.28 0.39 19.57
CA LEU A 382 5.69 -1.01 19.61
C LEU A 382 5.76 -1.54 21.05
N ALA A 383 6.29 -0.72 21.98
CA ALA A 383 6.38 -1.04 23.41
C ALA A 383 5.02 -1.37 24.05
N LYS A 384 4.01 -0.52 23.78
CA LYS A 384 2.63 -0.67 24.28
C LYS A 384 1.94 -1.95 23.78
N ILE A 385 2.53 -2.64 22.81
CA ILE A 385 1.89 -3.76 22.11
C ILE A 385 2.63 -5.09 22.29
N ILE A 386 3.91 -5.07 22.66
CA ILE A 386 4.67 -6.29 23.00
C ILE A 386 4.36 -6.75 24.44
N GLN A 387 4.03 -5.81 25.34
CA GLN A 387 3.48 -6.11 26.67
C GLN A 387 2.06 -6.69 26.55
#